data_AF-W0J8U7-F1
#
_entry.id   AF-W0J8U7-F1
#
_cell.length_a   1.000
_cell.length_b   1.000
_cell.length_c   1.000
_cell.angle_alpha   90.00
_cell.angle_beta   90.00
_cell.angle_gamma   90.00
#
_symmetry.space_group_name_H-M   'P 1'
#
loop_
_entity.id
_entity.type
_entity.pdbx_description
1 polymer ?
#
loop_
_entity_poly.entity_id
_entity_poly.type
_entity_poly.pdbx_seq_one_letter_code
_entity_poly.pdbx_strand_id
1 'polypeptide(L)'
;MPTQTTIKRASRKAREGKKPSTQAGEFVHEEMKRYERGDPDIKSRKQAIAIGLSEARRAGVKLKSPKKGTASGATRKKAQRDKAVGQGKARPDPVRSRAAKKAAMTRKHKGR
;
A
#
# COMPACT_ATOMS: atom_id res chain seq x y z
N MET A 1 3.41 6.67 -0.70
CA MET A 1 2.98 6.23 -2.04
C MET A 1 4.23 6.04 -2.85
N PRO A 2 4.40 4.89 -3.52
CA PRO A 2 5.67 4.50 -4.11
C PRO A 2 6.00 5.38 -5.30
N THR A 3 7.29 5.54 -5.58
CA THR A 3 7.72 6.29 -6.78
C THR A 3 7.40 5.52 -8.07
N GLN A 4 7.21 6.27 -9.15
CA GLN A 4 6.99 5.70 -10.49
C GLN A 4 8.16 4.79 -10.92
N THR A 5 9.38 5.09 -10.45
CA THR A 5 10.57 4.27 -10.71
C THR A 5 10.46 2.89 -10.07
N THR A 6 9.98 2.79 -8.83
CA THR A 6 9.73 1.51 -8.15
C THR A 6 8.68 0.67 -8.88
N ILE A 7 7.58 1.27 -9.31
CA ILE A 7 6.54 0.57 -10.09
C ILE A 7 7.13 0.04 -11.41
N LYS A 8 7.92 0.84 -12.12
CA LYS A 8 8.61 0.43 -13.36
C LYS A 8 9.56 -0.75 -13.12
N ARG A 9 10.35 -0.71 -12.04
CA ARG A 9 11.28 -1.79 -11.69
C ARG A 9 10.55 -3.08 -11.33
N ALA A 10 9.48 -2.99 -10.53
CA ALA A 10 8.64 -4.14 -10.21
C ALA A 10 7.99 -4.74 -11.47
N SER A 11 7.51 -3.88 -12.38
CA SER A 11 6.94 -4.30 -13.67
C SER A 11 7.96 -4.98 -14.57
N ARG A 12 9.20 -4.45 -14.63
CA ARG A 12 10.30 -5.09 -15.36
C ARG A 12 10.60 -6.48 -14.80
N LYS A 13 10.71 -6.62 -13.48
CA LYS A 13 10.88 -7.93 -12.82
C LYS A 13 9.73 -8.89 -13.14
N ALA A 14 8.50 -8.39 -13.25
CA ALA A 14 7.36 -9.20 -13.65
C ALA A 14 7.47 -9.68 -15.11
N ARG A 15 7.91 -8.81 -16.03
CA ARG A 15 8.19 -9.18 -17.44
C ARG A 15 9.31 -10.20 -17.56
N GLU A 16 10.31 -10.11 -16.70
CA GLU A 16 11.40 -11.10 -16.57
C GLU A 16 10.95 -12.42 -15.89
N GLY A 17 9.66 -12.59 -15.58
CA GLY A 17 9.14 -13.82 -14.96
C GLY A 17 9.52 -14.01 -13.48
N LYS A 18 10.05 -12.97 -12.81
CA LYS A 18 10.51 -13.09 -11.42
C LYS A 18 9.34 -13.27 -10.45
N LYS A 19 9.60 -13.95 -9.33
CA LYS A 19 8.60 -14.24 -8.28
C LYS A 19 7.96 -12.96 -7.70
N PRO A 20 6.69 -13.01 -7.25
CA PRO A 20 6.03 -11.84 -6.66
C PRO A 20 6.74 -11.23 -5.45
N SER A 21 7.43 -12.04 -4.63
CA SER A 21 8.26 -11.55 -3.53
C SER A 21 9.44 -10.72 -4.02
N THR A 22 10.07 -11.11 -5.12
CA THR A 22 11.18 -10.39 -5.75
C THR A 22 10.72 -9.06 -6.35
N GLN A 23 9.52 -9.03 -6.92
CA GLN A 23 8.88 -7.79 -7.40
C GLN A 23 8.57 -6.85 -6.22
N ALA A 24 7.98 -7.39 -5.15
CA ALA A 24 7.65 -6.65 -3.93
C ALA A 24 8.88 -6.08 -3.21
N GLY A 25 10.04 -6.74 -3.36
CA GLY A 25 11.31 -6.28 -2.82
C GLY A 25 11.69 -4.86 -3.27
N GLU A 26 11.26 -4.41 -4.46
CA GLU A 26 11.50 -3.03 -4.91
C GLU A 26 10.80 -2.00 -3.99
N PHE A 27 9.56 -2.28 -3.60
CA PHE A 27 8.79 -1.41 -2.70
C PHE A 27 9.35 -1.42 -1.29
N VAL A 28 9.73 -2.60 -0.79
CA VAL A 28 10.35 -2.72 0.54
C VAL A 28 11.69 -1.98 0.57
N HIS A 29 12.50 -2.10 -0.49
CA HIS A 29 13.78 -1.40 -0.59
C HIS A 29 13.62 0.13 -0.62
N GLU A 30 12.61 0.63 -1.33
CA GLU A 30 12.28 2.05 -1.34
C GLU A 30 11.91 2.58 0.06
N GLU A 31 11.02 1.89 0.75
CA GLU A 31 10.59 2.30 2.10
C GLU A 31 11.72 2.16 3.13
N MET A 32 12.57 1.14 3.00
CA MET A 32 13.77 1.01 3.82
C MET A 32 14.74 2.17 3.58
N LYS A 33 14.94 2.60 2.32
CA LYS A 33 15.72 3.80 2.00
C LYS A 33 15.12 5.08 2.54
N ARG A 34 13.78 5.18 2.61
CA ARG A 34 13.12 6.33 3.24
C ARG A 34 13.43 6.35 4.74
N TYR A 35 13.29 5.19 5.40
CA TYR A 35 13.67 5.04 6.80
C TYR A 35 15.15 5.39 7.06
N GLU A 36 16.07 4.87 6.26
CA GLU A 36 17.51 5.15 6.39
C GLU A 36 17.87 6.62 6.15
N ARG A 37 17.09 7.32 5.31
CA ARG A 37 17.21 8.76 5.08
C ARG A 37 16.58 9.60 6.21
N GLY A 38 16.06 8.97 7.27
CA GLY A 38 15.47 9.67 8.40
C GLY A 38 14.06 10.21 8.15
N ASP A 39 13.29 9.57 7.27
CA ASP A 39 11.88 9.95 7.03
C ASP A 39 11.06 9.86 8.34
N PRO A 40 10.50 10.99 8.84
CA PRO A 40 9.80 11.03 10.12
C PRO A 40 8.49 10.22 10.13
N ASP A 41 7.95 9.86 8.96
CA ASP A 41 6.72 9.07 8.87
C ASP A 41 6.95 7.57 9.16
N ILE A 42 8.21 7.11 9.13
CA ILE A 42 8.58 5.71 9.32
C ILE A 42 9.34 5.54 10.63
N LYS A 43 8.67 4.98 11.63
CA LYS A 43 9.19 4.84 13.00
C LYS A 43 10.08 3.62 13.20
N SER A 44 10.07 2.67 12.26
CA SER A 44 10.90 1.46 12.35
C SER A 44 11.08 0.76 11.01
N ARG A 45 12.15 -0.03 10.88
CA ARG A 45 12.37 -0.92 9.73
C ARG A 45 11.20 -1.90 9.49
N LYS A 46 10.62 -2.45 10.56
CA LYS A 46 9.44 -3.33 10.48
C LYS A 46 8.24 -2.61 9.84
N GLN A 47 8.05 -1.34 10.18
CA GLN A 47 7.01 -0.51 9.59
C GLN A 47 7.30 -0.23 8.11
N ALA A 48 8.55 0.09 7.74
CA ALA A 48 8.96 0.28 6.35
C ALA A 48 8.64 -0.96 5.49
N ILE A 49 8.99 -2.15 5.98
CA ILE A 49 8.65 -3.41 5.32
C ILE A 49 7.13 -3.57 5.17
N ALA A 50 6.36 -3.26 6.22
CA ALA A 50 4.91 -3.37 6.19
C ALA A 50 4.26 -2.39 5.19
N ILE A 51 4.77 -1.16 5.11
CA ILE A 51 4.35 -0.15 4.14
C ILE A 51 4.67 -0.64 2.72
N GLY A 52 5.91 -1.06 2.46
CA GLY A 52 6.33 -1.55 1.15
C GLY A 52 5.50 -2.75 0.67
N LEU A 53 5.21 -3.71 1.55
CA LEU A 53 4.33 -4.85 1.23
C LEU A 53 2.86 -4.43 0.98
N SER A 54 2.39 -3.38 1.65
CA SER A 54 1.06 -2.81 1.43
C SER A 54 0.98 -2.11 0.07
N GLU A 55 1.98 -1.30 -0.26
CA GLU A 55 2.06 -0.58 -1.53
C GLU A 55 2.22 -1.53 -2.72
N ALA A 56 3.05 -2.57 -2.59
CA ALA A 56 3.21 -3.60 -3.62
C ALA A 56 1.86 -4.27 -3.98
N ARG A 57 1.03 -4.60 -2.98
CA ARG A 57 -0.32 -5.17 -3.23
C ARG A 57 -1.23 -4.20 -3.97
N ARG A 58 -1.21 -2.91 -3.58
CA ARG A 58 -1.99 -1.86 -4.25
C ARG A 58 -1.52 -1.58 -5.67
N ALA A 59 -0.23 -1.74 -5.93
CA ALA A 59 0.37 -1.63 -7.27
C ALA A 59 0.13 -2.86 -8.16
N GLY A 60 -0.62 -3.87 -7.68
CA GLY A 60 -1.00 -5.04 -8.47
C GLY A 60 -0.02 -6.22 -8.39
N VAL A 61 1.02 -6.15 -7.56
CA VAL A 61 1.90 -7.31 -7.32
C VAL A 61 1.08 -8.44 -6.68
N LYS A 62 1.18 -9.65 -7.25
CA LYS A 62 0.40 -10.84 -6.85
C LYS A 62 0.86 -11.47 -5.52
N LEU A 63 0.98 -10.66 -4.47
CA LEU A 63 1.31 -11.12 -3.11
C LEU A 63 0.07 -11.70 -2.42
N LYS A 64 0.27 -12.86 -1.77
CA LYS A 64 -0.75 -13.45 -0.90
C LYS A 64 -0.87 -12.64 0.40
N SER A 65 -2.06 -12.68 1.00
CA SER A 65 -2.26 -12.20 2.36
C SER A 65 -1.57 -13.16 3.35
N PRO A 66 -1.14 -12.68 4.53
CA PRO A 66 -0.57 -13.53 5.57
C PRO A 66 -1.53 -14.67 5.96
N LYS A 67 -0.99 -15.86 6.26
CA LYS A 67 -1.77 -17.04 6.67
C LYS A 67 -2.51 -16.78 8.00
N LYS A 68 -3.47 -17.67 8.34
CA LYS A 68 -4.09 -17.69 9.68
C LYS A 68 -3.01 -17.93 10.74
N GLY A 69 -3.08 -17.21 11.86
CA GLY A 69 -2.09 -17.28 12.94
C GLY A 69 -0.80 -16.48 12.74
N THR A 70 -0.40 -16.13 11.51
CA THR A 70 0.92 -15.47 11.28
C THR A 70 0.90 -13.95 11.41
N ALA A 71 -0.27 -13.34 11.41
CA ALA A 71 -0.47 -11.90 11.59
C ALA A 71 -1.86 -11.67 12.19
N SER A 72 -2.04 -10.50 12.81
CA SER A 72 -3.34 -10.10 13.38
C SER A 72 -4.45 -10.14 12.32
N GLY A 73 -5.68 -10.39 12.77
CA GLY A 73 -6.85 -10.40 11.90
C GLY A 73 -7.02 -9.09 11.12
N ALA A 74 -6.73 -7.95 11.78
CA ALA A 74 -6.74 -6.63 11.16
C ALA A 74 -5.71 -6.52 10.01
N THR A 75 -4.47 -6.95 10.23
CA THR A 75 -3.43 -6.95 9.19
C THR A 75 -3.80 -7.82 8.00
N ARG A 76 -4.39 -9.01 8.25
CA ARG A 76 -4.87 -9.88 7.16
C ARG A 76 -5.98 -9.21 6.35
N LYS A 77 -7.01 -8.66 7.02
CA LYS A 77 -8.12 -7.93 6.36
C LYS A 77 -7.59 -6.76 5.54
N LYS A 78 -6.64 -6.00 6.08
CA LYS A 78 -5.99 -4.90 5.36
C LYS A 78 -5.24 -5.41 4.11
N ALA A 79 -4.44 -6.46 4.23
CA ALA A 79 -3.73 -7.03 3.09
C ALA A 79 -4.69 -7.55 1.98
N GLN A 80 -5.83 -8.12 2.36
CA GLN A 80 -6.88 -8.53 1.40
C GLN A 80 -7.49 -7.31 0.70
N ARG A 81 -7.80 -6.26 1.45
CA ARG A 81 -8.29 -4.99 0.88
C ARG A 81 -7.28 -4.37 -0.07
N ASP A 82 -6.00 -4.29 0.32
CA ASP A 82 -4.93 -3.73 -0.51
C ASP A 82 -4.77 -4.51 -1.82
N LYS A 83 -4.90 -5.84 -1.77
CA LYS A 83 -4.96 -6.70 -2.98
C LYS A 83 -6.19 -6.40 -3.84
N ALA A 84 -7.37 -6.24 -3.23
CA ALA A 84 -8.59 -5.91 -3.96
C ALA A 84 -8.50 -4.52 -4.64
N VAL A 85 -7.84 -3.56 -4.00
CA VAL A 85 -7.55 -2.23 -4.57
C VAL A 85 -6.68 -2.38 -5.82
N GLY A 86 -5.56 -3.11 -5.73
CA GLY A 86 -4.69 -3.33 -6.89
C GLY A 86 -5.32 -4.13 -8.04
N GLN A 87 -6.41 -4.86 -7.78
CA GLN A 87 -7.20 -5.56 -8.79
C GLN A 87 -8.37 -4.74 -9.35
N GLY A 88 -8.55 -3.49 -8.90
CA GLY A 88 -9.73 -2.67 -9.27
C GLY A 88 -11.06 -3.19 -8.69
N LYS A 89 -11.02 -4.14 -7.75
CA LYS A 89 -12.21 -4.76 -7.13
C LYS A 89 -12.66 -4.06 -5.86
N ALA A 90 -11.81 -3.23 -5.25
CA ALA A 90 -12.17 -2.50 -4.04
C ALA A 90 -13.06 -1.30 -4.38
N ARG A 91 -14.30 -1.33 -3.89
CA ARG A 91 -15.21 -0.17 -3.95
C ARG A 91 -15.10 0.65 -2.66
N PRO A 92 -15.08 1.99 -2.74
CA PRO A 92 -15.21 2.83 -1.57
C PRO A 92 -16.54 2.56 -0.87
N ASP A 93 -16.54 2.65 0.44
CA ASP A 93 -17.77 2.58 1.23
C ASP A 93 -18.63 3.82 0.93
N PRO A 94 -19.86 3.65 0.40
CA PRO A 94 -20.68 4.78 -0.05
C PRO A 94 -21.00 5.78 1.07
N VAL A 95 -21.23 5.27 2.28
CA VAL A 95 -21.56 6.10 3.45
C VAL A 95 -20.36 6.94 3.85
N ARG A 96 -19.18 6.31 3.98
CA ARG A 96 -17.95 7.05 4.27
C ARG A 96 -17.57 8.05 3.19
N SER A 97 -17.79 7.70 1.92
CA SER A 97 -17.56 8.60 0.78
C SER A 97 -18.45 9.84 0.86
N ARG A 98 -19.76 9.65 1.12
CA ARG A 98 -20.71 10.76 1.31
C ARG A 98 -20.34 11.65 2.50
N ALA A 99 -20.00 11.04 3.64
CA ALA A 99 -19.59 11.78 4.84
C ALA A 99 -18.33 12.62 4.61
N ALA A 100 -17.30 12.03 3.96
CA ALA A 100 -16.07 12.75 3.61
C ALA A 100 -16.33 13.93 2.67
N LYS A 101 -17.19 13.76 1.65
CA LYS A 101 -17.61 14.85 0.75
C LYS A 101 -18.31 15.97 1.52
N LYS A 102 -19.26 15.63 2.40
CA LYS A 102 -19.97 16.62 3.24
C LYS A 102 -18.99 17.40 4.12
N ALA A 103 -18.07 16.71 4.78
CA ALA A 103 -17.04 17.33 5.64
C ALA A 103 -16.04 18.21 4.87
N ALA A 104 -15.79 17.92 3.58
CA ALA A 104 -14.97 18.77 2.73
C ALA A 104 -15.73 20.06 2.33
N MET A 105 -17.02 19.95 1.98
CA MET A 105 -17.86 21.10 1.63
C MET A 105 -18.05 22.06 2.81
N THR A 106 -18.27 21.54 4.03
CA THR A 106 -18.44 22.37 5.23
C THR A 106 -17.16 23.11 5.60
N ARG A 107 -15.98 22.47 5.49
CA ARG A 107 -14.69 23.14 5.69
C ARG A 107 -14.44 24.26 4.68
N LYS A 108 -14.80 24.07 3.41
CA LYS A 108 -14.69 25.12 2.38
C LYS A 108 -15.59 26.33 2.68
N HIS A 109 -16.75 26.12 3.28
CA HIS A 109 -17.64 27.21 3.71
C HIS A 109 -17.13 27.94 4.95
N LYS A 110 -16.45 27.25 5.87
CA LYS A 110 -15.98 27.82 7.15
C LYS A 110 -14.63 28.53 7.05
N GLY A 111 -13.90 28.34 5.95
CA GLY A 111 -12.64 29.02 5.64
C GLY A 111 -12.78 30.18 4.64
N ARG A 112 -14.00 30.67 4.44
CA ARG A 112 -14.32 31.94 3.77
C ARG A 112 -14.80 32.94 4.82
#